data_AF-A0A3B6T9D7-F1
#
_entry.id   AF-A0A3B6T9D7-F1
#
_cell.length_a   1.000
_cell.length_b   1.000
_cell.length_c   1.000
_cell.angle_alpha   90.00
_cell.angle_beta   90.00
_cell.angle_gamma   90.00
#
_symmetry.space_group_name_H-M   'P 1'
#
loop_
_entity.id
_entity.type
_entity.pdbx_description
1 polymer ?
#
loop_
_entity_poly.entity_id
_entity_poly.type
_entity_poly.pdbx_seq_one_letter_code
_entity_poly.pdbx_strand_id
1 'polypeptide(L)'
;MVKRYLVECGAKLLLVARWFRCTPRSTSYDVFEHKRTAAFQVFEADLQSSPGRWRKGSELGGHALFLGQHGSKCLPAVECSGYNEDCIYFMCDYVWPTSSANPLCDSGVYSMRDGTITPLMSEAAAAPLQRVGQWRPTWFFPPQAV
;
A
#
# COMPACT_ATOMS: atom_id res chain seq x y z
N MET A 1 11.24 -9.99 -0.25
CA MET A 1 10.84 -9.56 -1.62
C MET A 1 10.49 -8.08 -1.56
N VAL A 2 10.71 -7.32 -2.64
CA VAL A 2 10.39 -5.88 -2.70
C VAL A 2 9.52 -5.60 -3.91
N LYS A 3 8.48 -4.79 -3.72
CA LYS A 3 7.69 -4.19 -4.81
C LYS A 3 7.88 -2.68 -4.80
N ARG A 4 7.93 -2.07 -5.99
CA ARG A 4 8.18 -0.63 -6.15
C ARG A 4 7.01 0.02 -6.85
N TYR A 5 6.62 1.20 -6.37
CA TYR A 5 5.58 2.04 -6.95
C TYR A 5 6.20 3.40 -7.25
N LEU A 6 5.85 3.97 -8.40
CA LEU A 6 6.20 5.33 -8.74
C LEU A 6 4.94 6.18 -8.60
N VAL A 7 5.02 7.26 -7.85
CA VAL A 7 3.86 8.09 -7.52
C VAL A 7 4.23 9.56 -7.70
N GLU A 8 3.46 10.26 -8.52
CA GLU A 8 3.48 11.72 -8.57
C GLU A 8 2.79 12.27 -7.32
N CYS A 9 3.43 13.22 -6.64
CA CYS A 9 2.89 13.88 -5.47
C CYS A 9 3.18 15.38 -5.52
N GLY A 10 2.19 16.17 -5.93
CA GLY A 10 2.39 17.58 -6.27
C GLY A 10 3.47 17.71 -7.35
N ALA A 11 4.49 18.53 -7.12
CA ALA A 11 5.63 18.68 -8.03
C ALA A 11 6.74 17.63 -7.84
N LYS A 12 6.54 16.62 -7.00
CA LYS A 12 7.54 15.62 -6.64
C LYS A 12 7.26 14.28 -7.29
N LEU A 13 8.32 13.54 -7.61
CA LEU A 13 8.25 12.15 -8.02
C LEU A 13 8.77 11.25 -6.90
N LEU A 14 7.92 10.36 -6.40
CA LEU A 14 8.23 9.47 -5.29
C LEU A 14 8.38 8.02 -5.77
N LEU A 15 9.46 7.36 -5.36
CA LEU A 15 9.63 5.93 -5.44
C LEU A 15 9.32 5.31 -4.08
N VAL A 16 8.30 4.47 -4.03
CA VAL A 16 7.89 3.78 -2.79
C VAL A 16 8.24 2.31 -2.89
N ALA A 17 9.09 1.84 -1.98
CA ALA A 17 9.48 0.44 -1.87
C ALA A 17 8.70 -0.25 -0.74
N ARG A 18 7.86 -1.22 -1.11
CA ARG A 18 7.13 -2.11 -0.18
C ARG A 18 7.92 -3.39 0.05
N TRP A 19 8.23 -3.65 1.31
CA TRP A 19 8.97 -4.83 1.75
C TRP A 19 8.01 -5.87 2.29
N PHE A 20 8.18 -7.13 1.87
CA PHE A 20 7.39 -8.26 2.34
C PHE A 20 8.21 -9.16 3.25
N ARG A 21 7.63 -9.56 4.38
CA ARG A 21 8.12 -10.65 5.22
C ARG A 21 7.52 -11.96 4.73
N CYS A 22 8.36 -12.99 4.63
CA CYS A 22 7.92 -14.37 4.44
C CYS A 22 7.80 -15.02 5.82
N THR A 23 6.63 -15.55 6.17
CA THR A 23 6.50 -16.43 7.34
C THR A 23 6.89 -17.87 6.95
N PRO A 24 7.52 -18.64 7.84
CA PRO A 24 7.78 -20.06 7.59
C PRO A 24 6.46 -20.79 7.35
N ARG A 25 6.46 -21.73 6.38
CA ARG A 25 5.31 -22.53 5.95
C ARG A 25 4.55 -23.14 7.13
N SER A 26 3.25 -22.84 7.25
CA SER A 26 2.30 -23.84 7.70
C SER A 26 2.00 -24.77 6.51
N THR A 27 1.50 -25.98 6.74
CA THR A 27 1.35 -27.08 5.77
C THR A 27 0.40 -26.83 4.58
N SER A 28 0.05 -25.59 4.24
CA SER A 28 -0.82 -25.25 3.11
C SER A 28 -0.04 -25.12 1.80
N TYR A 29 -0.65 -25.59 0.72
CA TYR A 29 -0.08 -25.61 -0.64
C TYR A 29 -0.03 -24.22 -1.30
N ASP A 30 -0.47 -23.16 -0.62
CA ASP A 30 -0.61 -21.84 -1.22
C ASP A 30 0.60 -20.93 -0.93
N VAL A 31 1.39 -20.68 -1.97
CA VAL A 31 2.70 -20.00 -1.91
C VAL A 31 2.57 -18.52 -1.50
N PHE A 32 1.36 -17.96 -1.54
CA PHE A 32 1.11 -16.54 -1.27
C PHE A 32 0.39 -16.24 0.05
N GLU A 33 -0.11 -17.24 0.78
CA GLU A 33 -0.68 -17.07 2.14
C GLU A 33 0.35 -16.51 3.13
N HIS A 34 1.64 -16.65 2.83
CA HIS A 34 2.75 -16.45 3.75
C HIS A 34 3.50 -15.14 3.54
N LYS A 35 3.07 -14.29 2.60
CA LYS A 35 3.69 -12.99 2.35
C LYS A 35 2.83 -11.91 2.98
N ARG A 36 3.39 -11.15 3.91
CA ARG A 36 2.74 -9.99 4.55
C ARG A 36 3.61 -8.76 4.39
N THR A 37 2.98 -7.60 4.34
CA THR A 37 3.72 -6.34 4.29
C THR A 37 4.44 -6.11 5.61
N ALA A 38 5.73 -5.80 5.52
CA ALA A 38 6.59 -5.60 6.67
C ALA A 38 6.94 -4.13 6.90
N ALA A 39 7.19 -3.38 5.83
CA ALA A 39 7.60 -1.99 5.90
C ALA A 39 7.49 -1.30 4.55
N PHE A 40 7.54 0.04 4.58
CA PHE A 40 7.70 0.88 3.42
C PHE A 40 8.92 1.79 3.56
N GLN A 41 9.51 2.13 2.42
CA GLN A 41 10.50 3.19 2.30
C GLN A 41 10.12 4.09 1.14
N VAL A 42 10.13 5.40 1.39
CA VAL A 42 9.81 6.41 0.38
C VAL A 42 11.09 7.13 -0.01
N PHE A 43 11.27 7.35 -1.31
CA PHE A 43 12.38 8.10 -1.85
C PHE A 43 11.85 9.18 -2.79
N GLU A 44 12.35 10.40 -2.65
CA GLU A 44 12.09 11.51 -3.57
C GLU A 44 13.16 11.55 -4.66
N ALA A 45 12.74 11.78 -5.91
CA ALA A 45 13.66 11.98 -7.02
C ALA A 45 14.33 13.37 -6.90
N ASP A 46 15.65 13.37 -6.79
CA ASP A 46 16.47 14.56 -7.01
C ASP A 46 16.97 14.56 -8.45
N LEU A 47 16.24 15.29 -9.30
CA LEU A 47 16.56 15.45 -10.71
C LEU A 47 17.51 16.63 -10.97
N GLN A 48 17.85 17.42 -9.94
CA GLN A 48 18.77 18.54 -10.06
C GLN A 48 20.23 18.08 -10.03
N SER A 49 20.52 16.93 -9.40
CA SER A 49 21.85 16.33 -9.45
C SER A 49 22.12 15.64 -10.80
N SER A 50 23.38 15.62 -11.24
CA SER A 50 23.83 14.85 -12.40
C SER A 50 24.88 13.81 -11.99
N PRO A 51 24.59 12.50 -12.07
CA PRO A 51 23.30 11.92 -12.44
C PRO A 51 22.22 12.19 -11.38
N GLY A 52 20.94 12.12 -11.79
CA GLY A 52 19.82 12.19 -10.86
C GLY A 52 19.89 11.09 -9.80
N ARG A 53 19.40 11.34 -8.60
CA ARG A 53 19.47 10.38 -7.49
C ARG A 53 18.17 10.27 -6.72
N TRP A 54 18.00 9.15 -6.01
CA TRP A 54 16.91 8.95 -5.07
C TRP A 54 17.35 9.36 -3.67
N ARG A 55 16.58 10.24 -3.01
CA ARG A 55 16.82 10.67 -1.63
C ARG A 55 15.76 10.07 -0.73
N LYS A 56 16.17 9.40 0.36
CA LYS A 56 15.23 8.82 1.32
C LYS A 56 14.41 9.94 1.96
N GLY A 57 13.09 9.86 1.87
CA GLY A 57 12.15 10.75 2.54
C GLY A 57 11.74 10.18 3.91
N SER A 58 11.52 11.06 4.88
CA SER A 58 11.00 10.72 6.21
C SER A 58 9.50 10.99 6.35
N GLU A 59 8.95 11.86 5.52
CA GLU A 59 7.57 12.34 5.58
C GLU A 59 7.02 12.59 4.16
N LEU A 60 5.71 12.73 4.05
CA LEU A 60 5.00 13.01 2.80
C LEU A 60 4.54 14.47 2.71
N GLY A 61 4.87 15.29 3.72
CA GLY A 61 4.62 16.73 3.72
C GLY A 61 3.12 17.04 3.65
N GLY A 62 2.33 16.47 4.57
CA GLY A 62 0.88 16.70 4.63
C GLY A 62 0.06 15.89 3.62
N HIS A 63 0.69 14.95 2.89
CA HIS A 63 0.00 14.10 1.92
C HIS A 63 -0.19 12.67 2.43
N ALA A 64 -1.12 11.95 1.80
CA ALA A 64 -1.28 10.51 1.92
C ALA A 64 -1.05 9.84 0.57
N LEU A 65 -0.44 8.65 0.59
CA LEU A 65 -0.24 7.83 -0.61
C LEU A 65 -1.23 6.68 -0.63
N PHE A 66 -1.85 6.45 -1.78
CA PHE A 66 -2.70 5.30 -2.06
C PHE A 66 -1.97 4.43 -3.09
N LEU A 67 -1.56 3.22 -2.69
CA LEU A 67 -0.78 2.30 -3.52
C LEU A 67 -1.63 1.09 -3.93
N GLY A 68 -1.62 0.79 -5.22
CA GLY A 68 -2.29 -0.37 -5.79
C GLY A 68 -1.60 -0.86 -7.06
N GLN A 69 -1.90 -2.09 -7.47
CA GLN A 69 -1.35 -2.68 -8.70
C GLN A 69 -1.74 -1.89 -9.96
N HIS A 70 -2.97 -1.37 -9.98
CA HIS A 70 -3.58 -0.76 -11.16
C HIS A 70 -3.57 0.77 -11.13
N GLY A 71 -2.99 1.35 -10.08
CA GLY A 71 -2.92 2.79 -9.91
C GLY A 71 -2.40 3.14 -8.53
N SER A 72 -1.60 4.19 -8.48
CA SER A 72 -1.19 4.82 -7.24
C SER A 72 -1.48 6.31 -7.33
N LYS A 73 -1.85 6.94 -6.22
CA LYS A 73 -2.19 8.37 -6.18
C LYS A 73 -1.66 9.00 -4.90
N CYS A 74 -1.18 10.23 -5.00
CA CYS A 74 -0.93 11.10 -3.85
C CYS A 74 -2.10 12.06 -3.70
N LEU A 75 -2.58 12.27 -2.47
CA LEU A 75 -3.62 13.24 -2.18
C LEU A 75 -3.25 14.06 -0.94
N PRO A 76 -3.57 15.37 -0.90
CA PRO A 76 -3.40 16.18 0.30
C PRO A 76 -4.32 15.67 1.41
N ALA A 77 -3.80 15.50 2.63
CA ALA A 77 -4.59 15.01 3.77
C ALA A 77 -5.48 16.08 4.38
N VAL A 78 -5.06 17.34 4.32
CA VAL A 78 -5.81 18.47 4.90
C VAL A 78 -7.16 18.71 4.23
N GLU A 79 -7.36 18.18 3.02
CA GLU A 79 -8.55 18.42 2.20
C GLU A 79 -9.62 17.32 2.35
N CYS A 80 -9.35 16.26 3.12
CA CYS A 80 -10.24 15.09 3.20
C CYS A 80 -10.39 14.52 4.61
N SER A 81 -11.64 14.33 5.03
CA SER A 81 -11.99 13.82 6.37
C SER A 81 -11.92 12.28 6.52
N GLY A 82 -11.06 11.59 5.78
CA GLY A 82 -11.08 10.12 5.69
C GLY A 82 -9.72 9.43 5.73
N TYR A 83 -8.63 10.18 5.71
CA TYR A 83 -7.28 9.64 5.75
C TYR A 83 -6.31 10.61 6.44
N ASN A 84 -5.21 10.07 6.95
CA ASN A 84 -4.22 10.81 7.71
C ASN A 84 -3.02 11.21 6.85
N GLU A 85 -2.38 12.32 7.20
CA GLU A 85 -1.10 12.72 6.63
C GLU A 85 0.01 11.73 6.97
N ASP A 86 1.05 11.68 6.13
CA ASP A 86 2.21 10.81 6.29
C ASP A 86 1.84 9.32 6.40
N CYS A 87 0.69 8.95 5.83
CA CYS A 87 0.23 7.57 5.75
C CYS A 87 0.29 7.02 4.32
N ILE A 88 0.59 5.73 4.23
CA ILE A 88 0.57 4.96 2.99
C ILE A 88 -0.54 3.92 3.12
N TYR A 89 -1.61 4.13 2.37
CA TYR A 89 -2.73 3.22 2.19
C TYR A 89 -2.39 2.27 1.06
N PHE A 90 -2.45 0.96 1.28
CA PHE A 90 -2.00 -0.01 0.29
C PHE A 90 -2.97 -1.17 0.14
N MET A 91 -3.17 -1.61 -1.11
CA MET A 91 -3.98 -2.79 -1.42
C MET A 91 -3.12 -4.06 -1.46
N CYS A 92 -3.73 -5.18 -1.08
CA CYS A 92 -3.21 -6.51 -1.33
C CYS A 92 -3.17 -6.75 -2.85
N ASP A 93 -1.97 -6.83 -3.41
CA ASP A 93 -1.72 -6.77 -4.85
C ASP A 93 -0.94 -7.97 -5.38
N TYR A 94 -1.05 -9.08 -4.65
CA TYR A 94 -0.57 -10.40 -5.02
C TYR A 94 -1.74 -11.39 -4.97
N VAL A 95 -1.60 -12.49 -5.71
CA VAL A 95 -2.67 -13.50 -5.84
C VAL A 95 -2.92 -14.12 -4.46
N TRP A 96 -4.18 -14.12 -4.04
CA TRP A 96 -4.60 -14.68 -2.75
C TRP A 96 -5.50 -15.90 -2.97
N PRO A 97 -5.49 -16.89 -2.06
CA PRO A 97 -6.41 -18.03 -2.13
C PRO A 97 -7.86 -17.58 -2.30
N THR A 98 -8.60 -18.31 -3.14
CA THR A 98 -10.02 -18.08 -3.39
C THR A 98 -10.90 -18.26 -2.15
N SER A 99 -10.37 -18.89 -1.09
CA SER A 99 -11.09 -19.29 0.12
C SER A 99 -11.01 -18.32 1.30
N SER A 100 -10.35 -17.17 1.18
CA SER A 100 -10.19 -16.30 2.36
C SER A 100 -11.51 -15.70 2.83
N ALA A 101 -11.65 -15.45 4.13
CA ALA A 101 -12.80 -14.72 4.67
C ALA A 101 -12.64 -13.20 4.46
N ASN A 102 -11.41 -12.68 4.54
CA ASN A 102 -11.11 -11.26 4.43
C ASN A 102 -10.85 -10.85 2.95
N PRO A 103 -11.71 -10.04 2.30
CA PRO A 103 -11.50 -9.59 0.92
C PRO A 103 -10.37 -8.55 0.78
N LEU A 104 -9.99 -7.86 1.86
CA LEU A 104 -8.90 -6.88 1.87
C LEU A 104 -7.56 -7.52 2.25
N CYS A 105 -7.56 -8.68 2.91
CA CYS A 105 -6.38 -9.49 3.18
C CYS A 105 -5.22 -8.72 3.86
N ASP A 106 -4.14 -8.41 3.13
CA ASP A 106 -2.96 -7.70 3.61
C ASP A 106 -3.07 -6.20 3.37
N SER A 107 -4.17 -5.71 2.82
CA SER A 107 -4.40 -4.29 2.63
C SER A 107 -4.41 -3.58 3.99
N GLY A 108 -3.78 -2.42 4.05
CA GLY A 108 -3.53 -1.73 5.31
C GLY A 108 -3.16 -0.28 5.13
N VAL A 109 -2.88 0.34 6.28
CA VAL A 109 -2.36 1.70 6.41
C VAL A 109 -1.01 1.59 7.12
N TYR A 110 0.04 2.09 6.48
CA TYR A 110 1.35 2.25 7.08
C TYR A 110 1.55 3.70 7.49
N SER A 111 1.84 3.95 8.75
CA SER A 111 2.21 5.27 9.25
C SER A 111 3.72 5.46 9.09
N MET A 112 4.12 6.51 8.35
CA MET A 112 5.54 6.86 8.19
C MET A 112 6.15 7.40 9.49
N ARG A 113 5.32 7.87 10.43
CA ARG A 113 5.76 8.53 11.68
C ARG A 113 6.37 7.54 12.66
N ASP A 114 5.73 6.40 12.83
CA ASP A 114 6.08 5.37 13.81
C ASP A 114 6.38 4.01 13.17
N GLY A 115 6.13 3.84 11.88
CA GLY A 115 6.35 2.59 11.15
C GLY A 115 5.26 1.54 11.38
N THR A 116 4.16 1.90 12.04
CA THR A 116 3.08 0.95 12.37
C THR A 116 2.25 0.61 11.13
N ILE A 117 1.90 -0.67 10.98
CA ILE A 117 0.95 -1.16 9.97
C ILE A 117 -0.37 -1.49 10.67
N THR A 118 -1.45 -0.83 10.24
CA THR A 118 -2.82 -1.12 10.68
C THR A 118 -3.62 -1.77 9.55
N PRO A 119 -4.19 -2.98 9.72
CA PRO A 119 -5.02 -3.61 8.70
C PRO A 119 -6.28 -2.78 8.38
N LEU A 120 -6.68 -2.71 7.09
CA LEU A 120 -7.93 -2.02 6.70
C LEU A 120 -9.19 -2.78 7.16
N MET A 121 -9.08 -4.10 7.36
CA MET A 121 -10.13 -4.93 7.91
C MET A 121 -9.53 -5.89 8.93
N SER A 122 -10.09 -5.88 10.13
CA SER A 122 -9.76 -6.85 11.16
C SER A 122 -10.23 -8.24 10.74
N GLU A 123 -9.42 -9.27 10.98
CA GLU A 123 -9.79 -10.67 10.74
C GLU A 123 -11.06 -11.08 11.51
N ALA A 124 -11.31 -10.49 12.69
CA ALA A 124 -12.50 -10.77 13.49
C ALA A 124 -13.81 -10.20 12.88
N ALA A 125 -13.70 -9.23 11.97
CA ALA A 125 -14.85 -8.59 11.31
C ALA A 125 -15.19 -9.24 9.95
N ALA A 126 -14.39 -10.21 9.50
CA ALA A 126 -14.56 -10.82 8.19
C ALA A 126 -15.66 -11.89 8.22
N ALA A 127 -16.80 -11.61 7.58
CA ALA A 127 -17.82 -12.62 7.32
C ALA A 127 -17.45 -13.45 6.07
N PRO A 128 -17.74 -14.77 6.04
CA PRO A 128 -17.53 -15.57 4.84
C PRO A 128 -18.42 -15.06 3.71
N LEU A 129 -17.81 -14.50 2.68
CA LEU A 129 -18.51 -14.17 1.44
C LEU A 129 -18.44 -15.37 0.49
N GLN A 130 -19.57 -15.80 -0.07
CA GLN A 130 -19.60 -16.69 -1.23
C GLN A 130 -18.96 -15.94 -2.40
N ARG A 131 -17.69 -16.23 -2.69
CA ARG A 131 -16.95 -15.56 -3.76
C ARG A 131 -17.08 -16.33 -5.07
N VAL A 132 -17.43 -15.62 -6.14
CA VAL A 132 -17.29 -16.09 -7.52
C VAL A 132 -16.07 -15.37 -8.13
N GLY A 133 -15.01 -16.13 -8.42
CA GLY A 133 -13.82 -15.65 -9.14
C GLY A 133 -12.68 -15.08 -8.28
N GLN A 134 -11.54 -14.77 -8.93
CA GLN A 134 -10.38 -14.10 -8.31
C GLN A 134 -10.59 -12.59 -8.27
N TRP A 135 -10.88 -12.04 -7.09
CA TRP A 135 -10.99 -10.59 -6.89
C TRP A 135 -9.61 -9.98 -6.62
N ARG A 136 -9.33 -8.85 -7.25
CA ARG A 136 -8.15 -8.01 -6.98
C ARG A 136 -8.62 -6.62 -6.59
N PRO A 137 -8.63 -6.30 -5.29
CA PRO A 137 -9.18 -5.04 -4.86
C PRO A 137 -8.23 -3.91 -5.31
N THR A 138 -8.82 -2.79 -5.74
CA THR A 138 -8.08 -1.62 -6.26
C THR A 138 -8.66 -0.35 -5.68
N TRP A 139 -7.84 0.70 -5.61
CA TRP A 139 -8.33 2.03 -5.32
C TRP A 139 -9.20 2.55 -6.46
N PHE A 140 -10.30 3.21 -6.09
CA PHE A 140 -11.13 3.98 -6.99
C PHE A 140 -11.02 5.45 -6.61
N PHE A 141 -10.68 6.29 -7.57
CA PHE A 141 -10.52 7.73 -7.37
C PHE A 141 -11.61 8.45 -8.18
N PRO A 142 -12.67 8.95 -7.54
CA PRO A 142 -13.71 9.68 -8.28
C PRO A 142 -13.15 10.97 -8.88
N PRO A 143 -13.73 11.48 -9.98
CA PRO A 143 -13.21 12.65 -10.69
C PRO A 143 -13.12 13.95 -9.88
N GLN A 144 -13.83 14.04 -8.74
CA GLN A 144 -13.86 15.20 -7.85
C GLN A 144 -12.87 15.11 -6.67
N ALA A 145 -12.09 14.04 -6.57
CA ALA A 145 -11.02 13.92 -5.57
C ALA A 145 -9.72 14.50 -6.16
N VAL A 146 -9.64 15.82 -6.24
CA VAL A 146 -8.42 16.57 -6.57
C VAL A 146 -8.24 17.65 -5.52
#